data_AF-A0A9E2AQ27-F1
#
_entry.id   AF-A0A9E2AQ27-F1
#
_cell.length_a   1.000
_cell.length_b   1.000
_cell.length_c   1.000
_cell.angle_alpha   90.00
_cell.angle_beta   90.00
_cell.angle_gamma   90.00
#
_symmetry.space_group_name_H-M   'P 1'
#
loop_
_entity.id
_entity.type
_entity.pdbx_description
1 polymer ?
#
loop_
_entity_poly.entity_id
_entity_poly.type
_entity_poly.pdbx_seq_one_letter_code
_entity_poly.pdbx_strand_id
1 'polypeptide(L)'
;MKSIRLNIFISLACTCLVFAQNDIHSEDILILNDSIQLPGILTYNPDSTPTTLAIFIQGSGNPDRNGNQLAMNVKANYIKQLAESLFTKNIAMFR
;
A
#
# COMPACT_ATOMS: atom_id res chain seq x y z
N MET A 1 -22.31 39.96 5.09
CA MET A 1 -21.12 39.40 5.78
C MET A 1 -21.39 38.13 6.60
N LYS A 2 -22.47 38.04 7.40
CA LYS A 2 -22.81 36.81 8.16
C LYS A 2 -23.00 35.56 7.28
N SER A 3 -23.67 35.71 6.13
CA SER A 3 -23.91 34.61 5.18
C SER A 3 -22.63 34.06 4.52
N ILE A 4 -21.66 34.92 4.21
CA ILE A 4 -20.36 34.51 3.66
C ILE A 4 -19.55 33.69 4.66
N ARG A 5 -19.56 34.08 5.94
CA ARG A 5 -18.87 33.34 7.01
C ARG A 5 -19.49 31.97 7.22
N LEU A 6 -20.81 31.87 7.14
CA LEU A 6 -21.53 30.60 7.24
C LEU A 6 -21.23 29.67 6.06
N ASN A 7 -21.18 30.19 4.83
CA ASN A 7 -20.85 29.39 3.64
C ASN A 7 -19.42 28.85 3.66
N ILE A 8 -18.45 29.63 4.15
CA ILE A 8 -17.07 29.14 4.33
C ILE A 8 -17.03 28.01 5.37
N PHE A 9 -17.78 28.15 6.46
CA PHE A 9 -17.85 27.14 7.51
C PHE A 9 -18.47 25.83 7.01
N ILE A 10 -19.53 25.91 6.19
CA ILE A 10 -20.18 24.75 5.57
C ILE A 10 -19.24 24.08 4.56
N SER A 11 -18.55 24.86 3.73
CA SER A 11 -17.57 24.33 2.77
C SER A 11 -16.43 23.55 3.46
N LEU A 12 -15.91 24.10 4.56
CA LEU A 12 -14.86 23.45 5.36
C LEU A 12 -15.36 22.20 6.10
N ALA A 13 -16.64 22.18 6.52
CA ALA A 13 -17.22 21.00 7.15
C ALA A 13 -17.46 19.85 6.16
N CYS A 14 -17.81 20.15 4.91
CA CYS A 14 -18.01 19.13 3.86
C CYS A 14 -16.72 18.38 3.48
N THR A 15 -15.55 19.02 3.54
CA THR A 15 -14.29 18.35 3.19
C THR A 15 -13.87 17.29 4.20
N CYS A 16 -14.36 17.34 5.45
CA CYS A 16 -14.08 16.33 6.48
C CYS A 16 -14.80 14.99 6.23
N LEU A 17 -15.88 14.98 5.45
CA LEU A 17 -16.69 13.77 5.21
C LEU A 17 -16.11 12.86 4.11
N VAL A 18 -15.09 13.32 3.37
CA VAL A 18 -14.57 12.61 2.18
C VAL A 18 -13.39 11.70 2.50
N PHE A 19 -12.93 11.64 3.74
CA PHE A 19 -11.83 10.77 4.16
C PHE A 19 -12.32 9.36 4.50
N ALA A 20 -12.91 8.66 3.54
CA ALA A 20 -12.97 7.20 3.57
C ALA A 20 -11.66 6.67 2.99
N GLN A 21 -10.59 6.66 3.80
CA GLN A 21 -9.35 6.01 3.38
C GLN A 21 -9.56 4.50 3.53
N ASN A 22 -9.41 3.75 2.44
CA ASN A 22 -9.33 2.30 2.53
C ASN A 22 -8.01 1.97 3.20
N ASP A 23 -8.07 1.40 4.41
CA ASP A 23 -6.87 0.96 5.11
C ASP A 23 -6.18 -0.13 4.30
N ILE A 24 -4.98 0.17 3.81
CA ILE A 24 -4.17 -0.80 3.08
C ILE A 24 -3.68 -1.83 4.08
N HIS A 25 -4.20 -3.04 3.98
CA HIS A 25 -3.76 -4.14 4.82
C HIS A 25 -2.51 -4.80 4.25
N SER A 26 -1.46 -4.87 5.06
CA SER A 26 -0.20 -5.52 4.71
C SER A 26 0.38 -6.24 5.93
N GLU A 27 0.91 -7.43 5.71
CA GLU A 27 1.50 -8.27 6.75
C GLU A 27 2.86 -8.81 6.32
N ASP A 28 3.79 -8.88 7.26
CA ASP A 28 5.07 -9.59 7.08
C ASP A 28 4.81 -11.09 7.18
N ILE A 29 5.15 -11.84 6.14
CA ILE A 29 5.00 -13.29 6.10
C ILE A 29 6.33 -13.98 5.82
N LEU A 30 6.52 -15.14 6.46
CA LEU A 30 7.68 -16.00 6.24
C LEU A 30 7.20 -17.28 5.56
N ILE A 31 7.55 -17.44 4.28
CA ILE A 31 7.28 -18.67 3.54
C ILE A 31 8.43 -19.65 3.80
N LEU A 32 8.09 -20.88 4.18
CA LEU A 32 9.06 -21.95 4.43
C LEU A 32 8.92 -23.02 3.35
N ASN A 33 10.05 -23.42 2.76
CA ASN A 33 10.14 -24.57 1.86
C ASN A 33 11.39 -25.37 2.23
N ASP A 34 11.20 -26.46 2.97
CA ASP A 34 12.26 -27.23 3.61
C ASP A 34 13.22 -26.33 4.42
N SER A 35 14.47 -26.18 3.95
CA SER A 35 15.49 -25.34 4.58
C SER A 35 15.48 -23.89 4.07
N ILE A 36 14.68 -23.59 3.04
CA ILE A 36 14.60 -22.26 2.42
C ILE A 36 13.58 -21.42 3.17
N GLN A 37 14.03 -20.23 3.60
CA GLN A 37 13.21 -19.21 4.21
C GLN A 37 13.04 -18.05 3.24
N LEU A 38 11.81 -17.72 2.88
CA LEU A 38 11.48 -16.62 1.98
C LEU A 38 10.62 -15.59 2.74
N PRO A 39 11.26 -14.60 3.38
CA PRO A 39 10.54 -13.49 3.99
C PRO A 39 10.05 -12.52 2.90
N GLY A 40 8.80 -12.09 3.04
CA GLY A 40 8.20 -11.08 2.18
C GLY A 40 6.99 -10.41 2.83
N ILE A 41 6.38 -9.48 2.09
CA ILE A 41 5.22 -8.71 2.53
C ILE A 41 4.02 -9.10 1.66
N LEU A 42 2.93 -9.52 2.29
CA LEU A 42 1.66 -9.74 1.63
C LEU A 42 0.77 -8.52 1.81
N THR A 43 0.33 -7.93 0.70
CA THR A 43 -0.66 -6.84 0.68
C THR A 43 -1.93 -7.38 0.03
N TYR A 44 -3.08 -7.29 0.70
CA TYR A 44 -4.36 -7.84 0.23
C TYR A 44 -5.53 -7.12 0.89
N ASN A 45 -6.74 -7.21 0.34
CA ASN A 45 -7.94 -6.69 0.97
C ASN A 45 -8.56 -7.76 1.89
N PRO A 46 -8.69 -7.54 3.22
CA PRO A 46 -9.29 -8.51 4.12
C PRO A 46 -10.81 -8.61 3.96
N ASP A 47 -11.46 -7.55 3.49
CA ASP A 47 -12.92 -7.48 3.34
C ASP A 47 -13.42 -8.07 2.02
N SER A 48 -12.50 -8.47 1.13
CA SER A 48 -12.84 -9.11 -0.14
C SER A 48 -11.84 -10.19 -0.51
N THR A 49 -12.32 -11.36 -0.89
CA THR A 49 -11.43 -12.42 -1.39
C THR A 49 -10.72 -11.95 -2.68
N PRO A 50 -9.37 -11.93 -2.72
CA PRO A 50 -8.65 -11.51 -3.92
C PRO A 50 -8.91 -12.48 -5.06
N THR A 51 -9.14 -11.96 -6.26
CA THR A 51 -9.33 -12.79 -7.46
C THR A 51 -8.01 -13.19 -8.12
N THR A 52 -6.91 -12.54 -7.74
CA THR A 52 -5.57 -12.75 -8.30
C THR A 52 -4.49 -12.43 -7.27
N LEU A 53 -3.42 -13.23 -7.28
CA LEU A 53 -2.19 -12.97 -6.52
C LEU A 53 -1.05 -12.65 -7.50
N ALA A 54 -0.46 -11.47 -7.37
CA ALA A 54 0.78 -11.09 -8.04
C ALA A 54 1.97 -11.44 -7.15
N ILE A 55 2.97 -12.14 -7.70
CA ILE A 55 4.25 -12.39 -7.03
C ILE A 55 5.30 -11.51 -7.69
N PHE A 56 5.87 -10.61 -6.91
CA PHE A 56 6.88 -9.67 -7.41
C PHE A 56 8.28 -10.13 -7.00
N ILE A 57 9.11 -10.37 -8.01
CA ILE A 57 10.51 -10.72 -7.82
C ILE A 57 11.33 -9.54 -8.34
N GLN A 58 12.03 -8.87 -7.43
CA GLN A 58 12.88 -7.74 -7.82
C GLN A 58 14.05 -8.23 -8.70
N GLY A 59 14.45 -7.38 -9.64
CA GLY A 59 15.64 -7.60 -10.45
C GLY A 59 16.95 -7.44 -9.64
N SER A 60 18.07 -7.45 -10.35
CA SER A 60 19.39 -7.23 -9.76
C SER A 60 19.47 -5.90 -9.00
N GLY A 61 20.04 -5.92 -7.80
CA GLY A 61 20.23 -4.74 -6.97
C GLY A 61 20.01 -5.07 -5.50
N ASN A 62 20.06 -4.03 -4.66
CA ASN A 62 19.81 -4.13 -3.23
C ASN A 62 18.64 -3.27 -2.72
N PRO A 63 17.52 -3.10 -3.47
CA PRO A 63 16.37 -2.44 -2.88
C PRO A 63 15.78 -3.31 -1.76
N ASP A 64 15.23 -2.65 -0.74
CA ASP A 64 14.39 -3.27 0.26
C ASP A 64 13.04 -3.69 -0.34
N ARG A 65 12.21 -4.37 0.46
CA ARG A 65 10.87 -4.86 0.04
C ARG A 65 9.88 -3.76 -0.34
N ASN A 66 10.19 -2.49 -0.06
CA ASN A 66 9.38 -1.35 -0.50
C ASN A 66 9.95 -0.69 -1.76
N GLY A 67 11.16 -1.04 -2.19
CA GLY A 67 11.86 -0.45 -3.32
C GLY A 67 12.82 0.68 -2.94
N ASN A 68 13.20 0.79 -1.67
CA ASN A 68 14.17 1.79 -1.22
C ASN A 68 15.60 1.23 -1.27
N GLN A 69 16.58 2.07 -1.61
CA GLN A 69 17.99 1.73 -1.52
C GLN A 69 18.63 2.49 -0.36
N LEU A 70 18.47 1.95 0.85
CA LEU A 70 18.88 2.61 2.10
C LEU A 70 20.37 2.96 2.12
N ALA A 71 21.23 2.09 1.58
CA ALA A 71 22.68 2.32 1.49
C ALA A 71 23.04 3.56 0.64
N MET A 72 22.18 3.93 -0.32
CA MET A 72 22.33 5.14 -1.14
C MET A 72 21.38 6.26 -0.69
N ASN A 73 20.72 6.10 0.46
CA ASN A 73 19.74 7.01 1.02
C ASN A 73 18.57 7.34 0.05
N VAL A 74 18.23 6.41 -0.85
CA VAL A 74 17.12 6.55 -1.82
C VAL A 74 15.85 5.92 -1.25
N LYS A 75 14.79 6.73 -1.09
CA LYS A 75 13.48 6.29 -0.58
C LYS A 75 12.39 6.30 -1.66
N ALA A 76 12.58 5.53 -2.72
CA ALA A 76 11.68 5.54 -3.88
C ALA A 76 10.30 4.91 -3.60
N ASN A 77 10.22 3.93 -2.70
CA ASN A 77 8.98 3.20 -2.37
C ASN A 77 8.21 2.64 -3.58
N TYR A 78 8.88 2.38 -4.71
CA TYR A 78 8.19 2.05 -5.96
C TYR A 78 7.50 0.68 -5.91
N ILE A 79 8.07 -0.30 -5.19
CA ILE A 79 7.45 -1.62 -5.02
C ILE A 79 6.24 -1.52 -4.10
N LYS A 80 6.34 -0.69 -3.03
CA LYS A 80 5.21 -0.42 -2.15
C LYS A 80 4.06 0.26 -2.92
N GLN A 81 4.35 1.30 -3.70
CA GLN A 81 3.34 1.99 -4.51
C GLN A 81 2.66 1.06 -5.53
N LEU A 82 3.42 0.12 -6.11
CA LEU A 82 2.85 -0.92 -6.97
C LEU A 82 1.86 -1.82 -6.19
N ALA A 83 2.24 -2.28 -5.00
CA ALA A 83 1.37 -3.08 -4.14
C ALA A 83 0.08 -2.34 -3.77
N GLU A 84 0.19 -1.06 -3.40
CA GLU A 84 -0.96 -0.21 -3.10
C GLU A 84 -1.85 -0.01 -4.33
N SER A 85 -1.28 0.18 -5.52
CA SER A 85 -2.06 0.28 -6.76
C SER A 85 -2.81 -1.01 -7.08
N LEU A 86 -2.18 -2.17 -6.91
CA LEU A 86 -2.81 -3.47 -7.10
C LEU A 86 -3.91 -3.75 -6.07
N PHE A 87 -3.70 -3.36 -4.81
CA PHE A 87 -4.70 -3.44 -3.76
C PHE A 87 -6.00 -2.71 -4.14
N THR A 88 -5.91 -1.50 -4.70
CA THR A 88 -7.11 -0.75 -5.16
C THR A 88 -7.88 -1.44 -6.29
N LYS A 89 -7.26 -2.43 -6.95
CA LYS A 89 -7.84 -3.25 -8.02
C LYS A 89 -8.29 -4.62 -7.53
N ASN A 90 -8.32 -4.85 -6.20
CA ASN A 90 -8.59 -6.14 -5.57
C ASN A 90 -7.64 -7.27 -6.02
N ILE A 91 -6.37 -6.91 -6.24
CA ILE A 91 -5.28 -7.85 -6.56
C ILE A 91 -4.35 -7.91 -5.35
N ALA A 92 -4.17 -9.10 -4.79
CA ALA A 92 -3.20 -9.33 -3.73
C ALA A 92 -1.78 -9.34 -4.32
N MET A 93 -0.79 -8.90 -3.55
CA MET A 93 0.61 -8.90 -3.98
C MET A 93 1.52 -9.42 -2.87
N PHE A 94 2.35 -10.40 -3.21
CA PHE A 94 3.48 -10.85 -2.41
C PHE A 94 4.78 -10.32 -3.01
N ARG A 95 5.65 -9.75 -2.18
CA ARG A 95 6.91 -9.12 -2.60
C ARG A 95 8.05 -9.34 -1.61
#